data_AF-A0AA86V6C2-F1
#
_entry.id   AF-A0AA86V6C2-F1
#
_cell.length_a   1.000
_cell.length_b   1.000
_cell.length_c   1.000
_cell.angle_alpha   90.00
_cell.angle_beta   90.00
_cell.angle_gamma   90.00
#
_symmetry.space_group_name_H-M   'P 1'
#
loop_
_entity.id
_entity.type
_entity.pdbx_description
1 polymer ?
#
loop_
_entity_poly.entity_id
_entity_poly.type
_entity_poly.pdbx_seq_one_letter_code
_entity_poly.pdbx_strand_id
1 'polypeptide(L)'
;MLDISQILLNKQNVLTENIYSKISYKQAITIRQNKATQLINEMNTTNERTYLWSSQPLLQQGPQLLETVKNIQVIATAYAVTPFENYTNLHYKNLTTLNIVQSALDFILQNYYKADLIKLSPPVSGKVQNWWEWQIAIPDVLNNIVVLIKDDISQNILNSFLASSKRFLPSPTICGNLSGSSCPQALVSTGGNLVNTAQIGFIRGLLSQNITESDISFHALDHIFDFVSESDGFYKDYSFIQHYSIPSSANYGQVVFFGLTNLIVILNESTMYNYSQSSISKIFDFIINGETTLIYNCQMMNMVNGRSISLLEQEYINCKFVISYVAVLSQYTQSSEQSEYMKRIVKHHITKAQPLIDITLLYQQAGIIMTKIRANTHQSQPHFPNFYTNVSPQWQEQYIAEKTMPLRQPCIHIRWVITSQLMAKTFTDGTQATEWSTCTLIISSSTSISSLRWTRIYCKEQQNLQCVVTTAPSTE
;
A
#
# COMPACT_ATOMS: atom_id res chain seq x y z
N MET A 1 -29.34 -5.59 -4.53
CA MET A 1 -28.97 -4.48 -5.43
C MET A 1 -28.66 -3.19 -4.69
N LEU A 2 -29.52 -2.69 -3.76
CA LEU A 2 -29.25 -1.45 -3.01
C LEU A 2 -27.91 -1.45 -2.25
N ASP A 3 -27.56 -2.58 -1.62
CA ASP A 3 -26.31 -2.71 -0.85
C ASP A 3 -25.04 -2.64 -1.73
N ILE A 4 -25.06 -3.28 -2.92
CA ILE A 4 -23.94 -3.21 -3.89
C ILE A 4 -23.68 -1.77 -4.32
N SER A 5 -24.74 -1.04 -4.68
CA SER A 5 -24.64 0.35 -5.09
C SER A 5 -24.04 1.22 -3.98
N GLN A 6 -24.41 0.97 -2.72
CA GLN A 6 -23.85 1.68 -1.57
C GLN A 6 -22.36 1.38 -1.36
N ILE A 7 -21.94 0.11 -1.44
CA ILE A 7 -20.52 -0.27 -1.32
C ILE A 7 -19.68 0.39 -2.43
N LEU A 8 -20.16 0.36 -3.68
CA LEU A 8 -19.47 0.99 -4.80
C LEU A 8 -19.45 2.53 -4.68
N LEU A 9 -20.51 3.13 -4.14
CA LEU A 9 -20.55 4.56 -3.82
C LEU A 9 -19.54 4.91 -2.71
N ASN A 10 -19.47 4.13 -1.63
CA ASN A 10 -18.49 4.31 -0.58
C ASN A 10 -17.05 4.22 -1.14
N LYS A 11 -16.78 3.23 -2.01
CA LYS A 11 -15.49 3.12 -2.71
C LYS A 11 -15.22 4.34 -3.60
N GLN A 12 -16.20 4.79 -4.38
CA GLN A 12 -16.05 6.00 -5.20
C GLN A 12 -15.72 7.22 -4.32
N ASN A 13 -16.40 7.37 -3.18
CA ASN A 13 -16.16 8.45 -2.23
C ASN A 13 -14.78 8.38 -1.55
N VAL A 14 -14.23 7.18 -1.31
CA VAL A 14 -12.85 6.99 -0.86
C VAL A 14 -11.87 7.45 -1.96
N LEU A 15 -12.14 7.12 -3.22
CA LEU A 15 -11.28 7.49 -4.36
C LEU A 15 -11.32 8.99 -4.69
N THR A 16 -12.48 9.64 -4.55
CA THR A 16 -12.67 11.08 -4.81
C THR A 16 -12.43 11.95 -3.60
N GLU A 17 -12.40 11.36 -2.40
CA GLU A 17 -12.33 12.02 -1.10
C GLU A 17 -13.53 12.93 -0.79
N ASN A 18 -14.71 12.66 -1.38
CA ASN A 18 -15.93 13.46 -1.23
C ASN A 18 -16.48 13.55 0.22
N ILE A 19 -16.00 12.72 1.16
CA ILE A 19 -16.52 12.61 2.53
C ILE A 19 -15.85 13.63 3.49
N TYR A 20 -14.88 14.42 3.03
CA TYR A 20 -13.85 14.95 3.91
C TYR A 20 -13.71 16.49 3.94
N SER A 21 -13.00 17.01 4.96
CA SER A 21 -13.01 18.41 5.41
C SER A 21 -12.81 19.46 4.31
N LYS A 22 -13.43 20.64 4.53
CA LYS A 22 -13.55 21.72 3.55
C LYS A 22 -12.24 22.26 2.96
N ILE A 23 -11.12 22.24 3.69
CA ILE A 23 -9.86 22.88 3.25
C ILE A 23 -9.05 21.95 2.35
N SER A 24 -8.82 20.70 2.78
CA SER A 24 -8.10 19.69 1.98
C SER A 24 -8.84 19.37 0.69
N TYR A 25 -10.18 19.35 0.73
CA TYR A 25 -11.02 19.11 -0.44
C TYR A 25 -10.81 20.18 -1.54
N LYS A 26 -10.63 21.45 -1.16
CA LYS A 26 -10.38 22.56 -2.09
C LYS A 26 -9.04 22.41 -2.82
N GLN A 27 -7.97 22.10 -2.09
CA GLN A 27 -6.65 21.88 -2.68
C GLN A 27 -6.65 20.64 -3.58
N ALA A 28 -7.33 19.58 -3.16
CA ALA A 28 -7.46 18.35 -3.93
C ALA A 28 -8.16 18.58 -5.28
N ILE A 29 -9.26 19.34 -5.32
CA ILE A 29 -9.94 19.71 -6.59
C ILE A 29 -8.97 20.40 -7.54
N THR A 30 -8.27 21.44 -7.08
CA THR A 30 -7.33 22.21 -7.92
C THR A 30 -6.19 21.37 -8.46
N ILE A 31 -5.53 20.57 -7.60
CA ILE A 31 -4.41 19.71 -8.01
C ILE A 31 -4.89 18.68 -9.05
N ARG A 32 -6.03 18.03 -8.79
CA ARG A 32 -6.58 16.99 -9.67
C ARG A 32 -7.00 17.55 -11.02
N GLN A 33 -7.73 18.65 -11.06
CA GLN A 33 -8.19 19.22 -12.32
C GLN A 33 -7.00 19.70 -13.17
N ASN A 34 -6.00 20.35 -12.56
CA ASN A 34 -4.83 20.83 -13.28
C ASN A 34 -4.03 19.65 -13.85
N LYS A 35 -3.84 18.59 -13.07
CA LYS A 35 -3.14 17.40 -13.55
C LYS A 35 -3.91 16.66 -14.64
N ALA A 36 -5.24 16.55 -14.52
CA ALA A 36 -6.08 15.96 -15.55
C ALA A 36 -6.04 16.77 -16.86
N THR A 37 -6.14 18.11 -16.78
CA THR A 37 -6.00 19.00 -17.94
C THR A 37 -4.64 18.81 -18.61
N GLN A 38 -3.55 18.76 -17.84
CA GLN A 38 -2.22 18.49 -18.37
C GLN A 38 -2.17 17.15 -19.12
N LEU A 39 -2.61 16.06 -18.49
CA LEU A 39 -2.58 14.72 -19.07
C LEU A 39 -3.45 14.60 -20.33
N ILE A 40 -4.61 15.26 -20.36
CA ILE A 40 -5.49 15.31 -21.53
C ILE A 40 -4.78 16.01 -22.70
N ASN A 41 -4.14 17.15 -22.45
CA ASN A 41 -3.45 17.91 -23.50
C ASN A 41 -2.22 17.17 -24.07
N GLU A 42 -1.56 16.35 -23.25
CA GLU A 42 -0.39 15.56 -23.64
C GLU A 42 -0.75 14.20 -24.28
N MET A 43 -2.02 13.79 -24.24
CA MET A 43 -2.45 12.47 -24.71
C MET A 43 -2.42 12.36 -26.24
N ASN A 44 -1.84 11.29 -26.76
CA ASN A 44 -1.94 10.91 -28.15
C ASN A 44 -3.35 10.38 -28.46
N THR A 45 -4.12 11.16 -29.22
CA THR A 45 -5.51 10.84 -29.61
C THR A 45 -5.64 10.40 -31.08
N THR A 46 -4.52 10.19 -31.78
CA THR A 46 -4.55 9.74 -33.19
C THR A 46 -5.12 8.33 -33.31
N ASN A 47 -5.78 8.04 -34.44
CA ASN A 47 -6.38 6.72 -34.70
C ASN A 47 -5.33 5.59 -34.81
N GLU A 48 -4.10 5.93 -35.20
CA GLU A 48 -2.98 4.99 -35.36
C GLU A 48 -2.07 4.93 -34.11
N ARG A 49 -2.53 5.47 -32.97
CA ARG A 49 -1.74 5.52 -31.74
C ARG A 49 -1.29 4.13 -31.29
N THR A 50 -0.02 4.03 -30.93
CA THR A 50 0.56 2.84 -30.29
C THR A 50 0.80 3.07 -28.79
N TYR A 51 0.67 4.30 -28.32
CA TYR A 51 0.77 4.71 -26.91
C TYR A 51 -0.20 5.85 -26.63
N LEU A 52 -0.50 6.10 -25.34
CA LEU A 52 -1.29 7.28 -24.91
C LEU A 52 -0.40 8.45 -24.51
N TRP A 53 0.72 8.20 -23.82
CA TRP A 53 1.72 9.23 -23.48
C TRP A 53 3.11 8.78 -23.94
N SER A 54 3.88 9.69 -24.52
CA SER A 54 5.21 9.40 -25.08
C SER A 54 6.24 8.99 -24.02
N SER A 55 5.97 9.27 -22.75
CA SER A 55 6.74 8.80 -21.60
C SER A 55 6.54 7.31 -21.29
N GLN A 56 5.49 6.68 -21.83
CA GLN A 56 5.20 5.25 -21.72
C GLN A 56 4.97 4.60 -23.11
N PRO A 57 5.99 4.53 -23.98
CA PRO A 57 5.82 4.04 -25.35
C PRO A 57 5.64 2.51 -25.48
N LEU A 58 6.02 1.72 -24.48
CA LEU A 58 6.06 0.25 -24.53
C LEU A 58 4.94 -0.37 -23.66
N LEU A 59 3.69 -0.17 -24.06
CA LEU A 59 2.51 -0.64 -23.32
C LEU A 59 2.38 -2.17 -23.22
N GLN A 60 3.18 -2.94 -23.96
CA GLN A 60 3.29 -4.38 -23.77
C GLN A 60 4.11 -4.80 -22.53
N GLN A 61 4.72 -3.83 -21.85
CA GLN A 61 5.51 -4.05 -20.63
C GLN A 61 4.71 -3.57 -19.42
N GLY A 62 4.51 -4.47 -18.45
CA GLY A 62 3.70 -4.23 -17.25
C GLY A 62 3.92 -2.86 -16.56
N PRO A 63 5.17 -2.43 -16.27
CA PRO A 63 5.41 -1.14 -15.62
C PRO A 63 4.93 0.09 -16.42
N GLN A 64 5.08 0.06 -17.74
CA GLN A 64 4.65 1.20 -18.58
C GLN A 64 3.14 1.22 -18.76
N LEU A 65 2.54 0.04 -18.88
CA LEU A 65 1.09 -0.10 -18.89
C LEU A 65 0.48 0.36 -17.57
N LEU A 66 1.07 -0.02 -16.44
CA LEU A 66 0.65 0.42 -15.11
C LEU A 66 0.66 1.94 -14.98
N GLU A 67 1.74 2.59 -15.41
CA GLU A 67 1.82 4.06 -15.34
C GLU A 67 0.79 4.74 -16.27
N THR A 68 0.55 4.14 -17.43
CA THR A 68 -0.50 4.60 -18.36
C THR A 68 -1.89 4.50 -17.75
N VAL A 69 -2.25 3.38 -17.10
CA VAL A 69 -3.56 3.26 -16.44
C VAL A 69 -3.68 4.18 -15.23
N LYS A 70 -2.60 4.47 -14.50
CA LYS A 70 -2.59 5.48 -13.43
C LYS A 70 -2.90 6.89 -13.96
N ASN A 71 -2.34 7.27 -15.12
CA ASN A 71 -2.69 8.54 -15.76
C ASN A 71 -4.17 8.58 -16.17
N ILE A 72 -4.74 7.48 -16.67
CA ILE A 72 -6.18 7.37 -16.93
C ILE A 72 -6.98 7.55 -15.64
N GLN A 73 -6.55 6.94 -14.52
CA GLN A 73 -7.19 7.09 -13.22
C GLN A 73 -7.20 8.55 -12.75
N VAL A 74 -6.13 9.31 -12.94
CA VAL A 74 -6.11 10.74 -12.58
C VAL A 74 -7.22 11.51 -13.31
N ILE A 75 -7.40 11.26 -14.61
CA ILE A 75 -8.46 11.90 -15.40
C ILE A 75 -9.85 11.43 -14.93
N ALA A 76 -10.03 10.13 -14.70
CA ALA A 76 -11.28 9.56 -14.19
C ALA A 76 -11.65 10.10 -12.79
N THR A 77 -10.66 10.32 -11.93
CA THR A 77 -10.88 10.94 -10.62
C THR A 77 -11.34 12.38 -10.78
N ALA A 78 -10.70 13.17 -11.66
CA ALA A 78 -11.16 14.54 -11.95
C ALA A 78 -12.59 14.57 -12.53
N TYR A 79 -13.00 13.55 -13.29
CA TYR A 79 -14.38 13.43 -13.76
C TYR A 79 -15.40 13.22 -12.63
N ALA A 80 -15.03 12.47 -11.58
CA ALA A 80 -15.92 12.05 -10.51
C ALA A 80 -15.93 12.97 -9.26
N VAL A 81 -14.88 13.76 -9.05
CA VAL A 81 -14.77 14.69 -7.90
C VAL A 81 -15.81 15.81 -8.00
N THR A 82 -16.67 15.94 -7.00
CA THR A 82 -17.75 16.93 -7.01
C THR A 82 -17.19 18.34 -6.76
N PRO A 83 -17.71 19.39 -7.43
CA PRO A 83 -17.40 20.77 -7.08
C PRO A 83 -17.82 21.07 -5.64
N PHE A 84 -17.17 22.05 -5.01
CA PHE A 84 -17.47 22.41 -3.62
C PHE A 84 -17.36 23.90 -3.36
N GLU A 85 -18.43 24.48 -2.80
CA GLU A 85 -18.57 25.92 -2.61
C GLU A 85 -18.27 26.66 -3.93
N ASN A 86 -17.30 27.59 -3.92
CA ASN A 86 -16.90 28.37 -5.10
C ASN A 86 -15.78 27.71 -5.92
N TYR A 87 -15.38 26.48 -5.60
CA TYR A 87 -14.31 25.77 -6.31
C TYR A 87 -14.91 24.92 -7.42
N THR A 88 -14.69 25.38 -8.65
CA THR A 88 -15.12 24.68 -9.85
C THR A 88 -14.18 23.51 -10.15
N ASN A 89 -14.76 22.44 -10.68
CA ASN A 89 -14.04 21.36 -11.30
C ASN A 89 -14.50 21.29 -12.76
N LEU A 90 -13.63 21.71 -13.70
CA LEU A 90 -13.95 21.76 -15.13
C LEU A 90 -14.28 20.39 -15.73
N HIS A 91 -13.81 19.32 -15.08
CA HIS A 91 -13.95 17.94 -15.55
C HIS A 91 -15.17 17.23 -14.95
N TYR A 92 -15.77 17.77 -13.89
CA TYR A 92 -16.86 17.09 -13.18
C TYR A 92 -18.03 16.80 -14.12
N LYS A 93 -18.33 15.51 -14.30
CA LYS A 93 -19.39 15.02 -15.20
C LYS A 93 -19.32 15.58 -16.63
N ASN A 94 -18.14 16.05 -17.06
CA ASN A 94 -17.93 16.63 -18.38
C ASN A 94 -17.85 15.52 -19.45
N LEU A 95 -18.72 15.58 -20.47
CA LEU A 95 -18.84 14.56 -21.50
C LEU A 95 -17.54 14.36 -22.31
N THR A 96 -16.81 15.43 -22.62
CA THR A 96 -15.52 15.33 -23.32
C THR A 96 -14.50 14.56 -22.48
N THR A 97 -14.43 14.86 -21.18
CA THR A 97 -13.54 14.16 -20.25
C THR A 97 -13.91 12.67 -20.15
N LEU A 98 -15.20 12.35 -20.04
CA LEU A 98 -15.68 10.96 -20.05
C LEU A 98 -15.28 10.23 -21.34
N ASN A 99 -15.48 10.85 -22.50
CA ASN A 99 -15.14 10.26 -23.79
C ASN A 99 -13.63 9.99 -23.92
N ILE A 100 -12.79 10.85 -23.37
CA ILE A 100 -11.34 10.64 -23.30
C ILE A 100 -11.00 9.42 -22.45
N VAL A 101 -11.57 9.33 -21.23
CA VAL A 101 -11.35 8.17 -20.34
C VAL A 101 -11.81 6.87 -21.01
N GLN A 102 -12.99 6.87 -21.62
CA GLN A 102 -13.53 5.71 -22.32
C GLN A 102 -12.69 5.32 -23.54
N SER A 103 -12.26 6.28 -24.36
CA SER A 103 -11.39 6.02 -25.51
C SER A 103 -10.04 5.43 -25.08
N ALA A 104 -9.47 5.92 -23.97
CA ALA A 104 -8.23 5.40 -23.41
C ALA A 104 -8.40 3.99 -22.84
N LEU A 105 -9.48 3.72 -22.11
CA LEU A 105 -9.79 2.39 -21.59
C LEU A 105 -9.99 1.38 -22.72
N ASP A 106 -10.78 1.72 -23.74
CA ASP A 106 -11.00 0.84 -24.89
C ASP A 106 -9.67 0.54 -25.58
N PHE A 107 -8.85 1.56 -25.85
CA PHE A 107 -7.53 1.35 -26.44
C PHE A 107 -6.66 0.39 -25.63
N ILE A 108 -6.59 0.54 -24.31
CA ILE A 108 -5.81 -0.36 -23.45
C ILE A 108 -6.38 -1.78 -23.42
N LEU A 109 -7.70 -1.92 -23.28
CA LEU A 109 -8.37 -3.21 -23.13
C LEU A 109 -8.44 -4.01 -24.44
N GLN A 110 -8.46 -3.36 -25.60
CA GLN A 110 -8.42 -4.05 -26.90
C GLN A 110 -7.00 -4.49 -27.29
N ASN A 111 -5.97 -3.72 -26.91
CA ASN A 111 -4.63 -3.90 -27.46
C ASN A 111 -3.61 -4.51 -26.48
N TYR A 112 -3.73 -4.23 -25.17
CA TYR A 112 -2.66 -4.52 -24.21
C TYR A 112 -3.11 -5.34 -23.00
N TYR A 113 -4.20 -4.94 -22.33
CA TYR A 113 -4.76 -5.65 -21.19
C TYR A 113 -6.04 -6.37 -21.59
N LYS A 114 -5.89 -7.41 -22.43
CA LYS A 114 -6.98 -8.07 -23.13
C LYS A 114 -7.20 -9.52 -22.72
N ALA A 115 -8.45 -9.98 -22.75
CA ALA A 115 -8.87 -11.29 -22.26
C ALA A 115 -8.28 -12.48 -23.05
N ASP A 116 -7.91 -12.27 -24.31
CA ASP A 116 -7.28 -13.27 -25.18
C ASP A 116 -5.74 -13.28 -25.07
N LEU A 117 -5.13 -12.44 -24.22
CA LEU A 117 -3.69 -12.46 -24.01
C LEU A 117 -3.27 -13.70 -23.21
N ILE A 118 -2.71 -14.70 -23.90
CA ILE A 118 -2.32 -15.98 -23.28
C ILE A 118 -0.92 -15.92 -22.66
N LYS A 119 -0.01 -15.17 -23.29
CA LYS A 119 1.40 -15.08 -22.91
C LYS A 119 1.85 -13.63 -22.98
N LEU A 120 2.58 -13.19 -21.96
CA LEU A 120 3.18 -11.87 -21.93
C LEU A 120 4.31 -11.75 -22.95
N SER A 121 4.45 -10.55 -23.52
CA SER A 121 5.51 -10.25 -24.48
C SER A 121 6.91 -10.43 -23.87
N PRO A 122 7.92 -10.77 -24.67
CA PRO A 122 9.29 -10.83 -24.18
C PRO A 122 9.73 -9.51 -23.54
N PRO A 123 10.65 -9.56 -22.56
CA PRO A 123 11.13 -8.36 -21.91
C PRO A 123 12.06 -7.56 -22.83
N VAL A 124 11.81 -6.26 -22.96
CA VAL A 124 12.61 -5.39 -23.84
C VAL A 124 14.00 -5.09 -23.26
N SER A 125 14.18 -5.24 -21.95
CA SER A 125 15.45 -4.95 -21.23
C SER A 125 16.11 -6.19 -20.60
N GLY A 126 15.76 -7.39 -21.09
CA GLY A 126 16.24 -8.66 -20.51
C GLY A 126 15.67 -8.99 -19.12
N LYS A 127 14.82 -8.12 -18.55
CA LYS A 127 14.17 -8.30 -17.25
C LYS A 127 12.79 -8.91 -17.42
N VAL A 128 12.63 -10.17 -17.00
CA VAL A 128 11.35 -10.91 -17.05
C VAL A 128 10.19 -10.03 -16.55
N GLN A 129 9.06 -10.07 -17.27
CA GLN A 129 7.86 -9.32 -16.87
C GLN A 129 7.40 -9.78 -15.50
N ASN A 130 7.02 -8.87 -14.62
CA ASN A 130 6.58 -9.25 -13.28
C ASN A 130 5.06 -9.51 -13.27
N TRP A 131 4.64 -10.61 -12.64
CA TRP A 131 3.24 -11.04 -12.61
C TRP A 131 2.36 -10.05 -11.83
N TRP A 132 2.95 -9.40 -10.81
CA TRP A 132 2.25 -8.51 -9.89
C TRP A 132 1.62 -7.32 -10.60
N GLU A 133 2.29 -6.73 -11.61
CA GLU A 133 1.71 -5.65 -12.40
C GLU A 133 0.42 -6.09 -13.08
N TRP A 134 0.42 -7.29 -13.67
CA TRP A 134 -0.67 -7.80 -14.49
C TRP A 134 -1.84 -8.37 -13.67
N GLN A 135 -1.59 -8.93 -12.49
CA GLN A 135 -2.62 -9.59 -11.70
C GLN A 135 -3.07 -8.78 -10.48
N ILE A 136 -2.29 -7.79 -10.05
CA ILE A 136 -2.59 -6.95 -8.88
C ILE A 136 -2.68 -5.48 -9.27
N ALA A 137 -1.58 -4.87 -9.73
CA ALA A 137 -1.50 -3.41 -9.83
C ALA A 137 -2.43 -2.81 -10.89
N ILE A 138 -2.36 -3.34 -12.12
CA ILE A 138 -3.21 -2.89 -13.23
C ILE A 138 -4.69 -3.15 -12.94
N PRO A 139 -5.13 -4.37 -12.54
CA PRO A 139 -6.54 -4.61 -12.26
C PRO A 139 -7.08 -3.82 -11.05
N ASP A 140 -6.27 -3.51 -10.03
CA ASP A 140 -6.70 -2.62 -8.95
C ASP A 140 -6.98 -1.20 -9.46
N VAL A 141 -6.05 -0.64 -10.26
CA VAL A 141 -6.22 0.69 -10.88
C VAL A 141 -7.43 0.71 -11.82
N LEU A 142 -7.61 -0.33 -12.65
CA LEU A 142 -8.76 -0.43 -13.55
C LEU A 142 -10.09 -0.58 -12.80
N ASN A 143 -10.14 -1.37 -11.71
CA ASN A 143 -11.30 -1.41 -10.81
C ASN A 143 -11.65 0.00 -10.32
N ASN A 144 -10.64 0.76 -9.88
CA ASN A 144 -10.85 2.13 -9.40
C ASN A 144 -11.39 3.05 -10.50
N ILE A 145 -10.83 2.99 -11.71
CA ILE A 145 -11.35 3.77 -12.86
C ILE A 145 -12.81 3.43 -13.13
N VAL A 146 -13.15 2.14 -13.23
CA VAL A 146 -14.52 1.70 -13.54
C VAL A 146 -15.49 2.11 -12.43
N VAL A 147 -15.09 2.04 -11.15
CA VAL A 147 -15.90 2.56 -10.03
C VAL A 147 -16.12 4.07 -10.15
N LEU A 148 -15.10 4.84 -10.53
CA LEU A 148 -15.20 6.30 -10.68
C LEU A 148 -16.21 6.71 -11.76
N ILE A 149 -16.28 5.97 -12.86
CA ILE A 149 -17.17 6.27 -14.00
C ILE A 149 -18.38 5.32 -14.12
N LYS A 150 -18.68 4.54 -13.07
CA LYS A 150 -19.64 3.41 -13.13
C LYS A 150 -21.03 3.75 -13.67
N ASP A 151 -21.49 4.98 -13.47
CA ASP A 151 -22.82 5.43 -13.87
C ASP A 151 -22.90 5.83 -15.35
N ASP A 152 -21.74 6.08 -15.98
CA ASP A 152 -21.63 6.65 -17.33
C ASP A 152 -20.74 5.81 -18.28
N ILE A 153 -20.23 4.66 -17.81
CA ILE A 153 -19.39 3.76 -18.59
C ILE A 153 -20.22 2.99 -19.62
N SER A 154 -19.70 2.88 -20.85
CA SER A 154 -20.32 2.04 -21.87
C SER A 154 -20.22 0.56 -21.53
N GLN A 155 -21.28 -0.19 -21.86
CA GLN A 155 -21.34 -1.62 -21.57
C GLN A 155 -20.22 -2.42 -22.27
N ASN A 156 -19.80 -2.00 -23.46
CA ASN A 156 -18.72 -2.66 -24.20
C ASN A 156 -17.37 -2.57 -23.48
N ILE A 157 -17.04 -1.39 -22.93
CA ILE A 157 -15.82 -1.19 -22.16
C ILE A 157 -15.90 -1.95 -20.83
N LEU A 158 -17.04 -1.87 -20.14
CA LEU A 158 -17.26 -2.63 -18.91
C LEU A 158 -17.07 -4.13 -19.13
N ASN A 159 -17.69 -4.70 -20.17
CA ASN A 159 -17.55 -6.12 -20.50
C ASN A 159 -16.11 -6.51 -20.84
N SER A 160 -15.41 -5.68 -21.61
CA SER A 160 -13.99 -5.91 -21.97
C SER A 160 -13.11 -5.88 -20.72
N PHE A 161 -13.33 -4.91 -19.83
CA PHE A 161 -12.64 -4.83 -18.55
C PHE A 161 -12.88 -6.08 -17.68
N LEU A 162 -14.13 -6.47 -17.49
CA LEU A 162 -14.50 -7.61 -16.65
C LEU A 162 -13.87 -8.91 -17.19
N ALA A 163 -13.93 -9.14 -18.50
CA ALA A 163 -13.31 -10.29 -19.16
C ALA A 163 -11.78 -10.29 -18.99
N SER A 164 -11.11 -9.17 -19.25
CA SER A 164 -9.66 -9.05 -19.09
C SER A 164 -9.23 -9.24 -17.63
N SER A 165 -9.90 -8.58 -16.68
CA SER A 165 -9.60 -8.72 -15.26
C SER A 165 -9.76 -10.17 -14.80
N LYS A 166 -10.83 -10.86 -15.21
CA LYS A 166 -11.04 -12.28 -14.89
C LYS A 166 -9.98 -13.18 -15.52
N ARG A 167 -9.52 -12.86 -16.73
CA ARG A 167 -8.44 -13.60 -17.41
C ARG A 167 -7.13 -13.56 -16.62
N PHE A 168 -6.73 -12.38 -16.16
CA PHE A 168 -5.45 -12.23 -15.45
C PHE A 168 -5.54 -12.72 -14.01
N LEU A 169 -6.65 -12.49 -13.32
CA LEU A 169 -6.84 -12.95 -11.94
C LEU A 169 -8.14 -13.77 -11.83
N PRO A 170 -8.13 -15.06 -12.20
CA PRO A 170 -9.33 -15.89 -12.20
C PRO A 170 -9.84 -16.26 -10.81
N SER A 171 -8.93 -16.36 -9.83
CA SER A 171 -9.21 -16.72 -8.45
C SER A 171 -8.62 -15.69 -7.48
N PRO A 172 -9.31 -15.36 -6.37
CA PRO A 172 -8.74 -14.51 -5.31
C PRO A 172 -7.67 -15.24 -4.49
N THR A 173 -7.64 -16.58 -4.47
CA THR A 173 -6.71 -17.36 -3.64
C THR A 173 -5.52 -17.91 -4.41
N ILE A 174 -5.47 -17.71 -5.73
CA ILE A 174 -4.38 -18.19 -6.60
C ILE A 174 -3.86 -17.03 -7.43
N CYS A 175 -2.57 -16.74 -7.29
CA CYS A 175 -1.84 -15.80 -8.14
C CYS A 175 -0.76 -16.52 -8.96
N GLY A 176 0.01 -15.77 -9.73
CA GLY A 176 0.96 -16.35 -10.69
C GLY A 176 0.22 -17.04 -11.84
N ASN A 177 0.73 -18.19 -12.29
CA ASN A 177 0.20 -18.92 -13.44
C ASN A 177 0.10 -18.05 -14.71
N LEU A 178 1.11 -17.19 -14.92
CA LEU A 178 1.13 -16.25 -16.03
C LEU A 178 2.35 -16.49 -16.92
N SER A 179 2.11 -17.08 -18.08
CA SER A 179 3.16 -17.41 -19.05
C SER A 179 3.92 -16.15 -19.51
N GLY A 180 5.25 -16.22 -19.47
CA GLY A 180 6.13 -15.09 -19.80
C GLY A 180 6.38 -14.11 -18.64
N SER A 181 5.84 -14.39 -17.45
CA SER A 181 6.09 -13.60 -16.23
C SER A 181 7.14 -14.23 -15.31
N SER A 182 7.48 -13.51 -14.23
CA SER A 182 8.33 -13.96 -13.12
C SER A 182 7.68 -15.05 -12.26
N CYS A 183 6.39 -15.31 -12.44
CA CYS A 183 5.66 -16.38 -11.76
C CYS A 183 4.80 -17.18 -12.77
N PRO A 184 5.43 -18.03 -13.59
CA PRO A 184 4.72 -18.80 -14.61
C PRO A 184 3.88 -19.95 -14.02
N GLN A 185 4.11 -20.30 -12.75
CA GLN A 185 3.37 -21.34 -12.03
C GLN A 185 2.36 -20.72 -11.07
N ALA A 186 1.27 -21.44 -10.80
CA ALA A 186 0.27 -21.05 -9.81
C ALA A 186 0.87 -21.05 -8.41
N LEU A 187 0.57 -20.02 -7.63
CA LEU A 187 0.92 -19.90 -6.21
C LEU A 187 -0.34 -19.61 -5.40
N VAL A 188 -0.38 -20.15 -4.17
CA VAL A 188 -1.40 -19.77 -3.20
C VAL A 188 -1.14 -18.33 -2.76
N SER A 189 -2.15 -17.47 -2.89
CA SER A 189 -2.09 -16.12 -2.36
C SER A 189 -2.19 -16.15 -0.84
N THR A 190 -1.22 -15.54 -0.16
CA THR A 190 -1.17 -15.38 1.31
C THR A 190 -0.90 -13.93 1.67
N GLY A 191 -1.16 -13.55 2.92
CA GLY A 191 -0.81 -12.24 3.48
C GLY A 191 -1.22 -11.07 2.58
N GLY A 192 -0.28 -10.18 2.27
CA GLY A 192 -0.57 -8.96 1.49
C GLY A 192 -1.08 -9.26 0.07
N ASN A 193 -0.56 -10.31 -0.56
CA ASN A 193 -1.01 -10.72 -1.90
C ASN A 193 -2.47 -11.20 -1.87
N LEU A 194 -2.86 -11.98 -0.86
CA LEU A 194 -4.23 -12.44 -0.67
C LEU A 194 -5.21 -11.28 -0.49
N VAL A 195 -4.84 -10.27 0.30
CA VAL A 195 -5.67 -9.05 0.44
C VAL A 195 -5.88 -8.37 -0.90
N ASN A 196 -4.82 -8.17 -1.68
CA ASN A 196 -4.96 -7.53 -2.98
C ASN A 196 -5.82 -8.36 -3.94
N THR A 197 -5.56 -9.66 -4.08
CA THR A 197 -6.30 -10.50 -5.02
C THR A 197 -7.77 -10.67 -4.62
N ALA A 198 -8.05 -10.80 -3.33
CA ALA A 198 -9.40 -10.80 -2.78
C ALA A 198 -10.14 -9.48 -3.04
N GLN A 199 -9.52 -8.33 -2.77
CA GLN A 199 -10.13 -7.02 -3.03
C GLN A 199 -10.45 -6.82 -4.51
N ILE A 200 -9.53 -7.22 -5.40
CA ILE A 200 -9.74 -7.12 -6.84
C ILE A 200 -10.92 -7.98 -7.28
N GLY A 201 -10.97 -9.23 -6.84
CA GLY A 201 -12.07 -10.15 -7.12
C GLY A 201 -13.41 -9.65 -6.56
N PHE A 202 -13.41 -9.13 -5.33
CA PHE A 202 -14.60 -8.60 -4.66
C PHE A 202 -15.19 -7.42 -5.44
N ILE A 203 -14.38 -6.41 -5.76
CA ILE A 203 -14.85 -5.25 -6.52
C ILE A 203 -15.28 -5.65 -7.93
N ARG A 204 -14.58 -6.57 -8.60
CA ARG A 204 -14.99 -7.10 -9.90
C ARG A 204 -16.35 -7.82 -9.82
N GLY A 205 -16.57 -8.62 -8.78
CA GLY A 205 -17.85 -9.29 -8.52
C GLY A 205 -18.99 -8.29 -8.35
N LEU A 206 -18.77 -7.22 -7.56
CA LEU A 206 -19.75 -6.15 -7.39
C LEU A 206 -20.06 -5.41 -8.71
N LEU A 207 -19.03 -5.06 -9.49
CA LEU A 207 -19.17 -4.37 -10.79
C LEU A 207 -19.87 -5.23 -11.84
N SER A 208 -19.67 -6.55 -11.82
CA SER A 208 -20.34 -7.51 -12.70
C SER A 208 -21.69 -8.00 -12.18
N GLN A 209 -22.09 -7.57 -10.97
CA GLN A 209 -23.24 -8.10 -10.24
C GLN A 209 -23.20 -9.63 -10.05
N ASN A 210 -21.99 -10.21 -10.04
CA ASN A 210 -21.76 -11.62 -9.78
C ASN A 210 -21.54 -11.85 -8.28
N ILE A 211 -22.62 -12.11 -7.55
CA ILE A 211 -22.59 -12.34 -6.10
C ILE A 211 -21.67 -13.50 -5.73
N THR A 212 -21.67 -14.59 -6.50
CA THR A 212 -20.79 -15.74 -6.21
C THR A 212 -19.32 -15.35 -6.24
N GLU A 213 -18.90 -14.52 -7.20
CA GLU A 213 -17.52 -14.03 -7.25
C GLU A 213 -17.20 -13.07 -6.11
N SER A 214 -18.13 -12.18 -5.76
CA SER A 214 -18.00 -11.31 -4.59
C SER A 214 -17.85 -12.11 -3.30
N ASP A 215 -18.71 -13.11 -3.06
CA ASP A 215 -18.71 -13.93 -1.85
C ASP A 215 -17.42 -14.73 -1.72
N ILE A 216 -17.01 -15.43 -2.80
CA ILE A 216 -15.76 -16.19 -2.81
C ILE A 216 -14.56 -15.27 -2.51
N SER A 217 -14.56 -14.06 -3.07
CA SER A 217 -13.45 -13.11 -2.87
C SER A 217 -13.46 -12.48 -1.49
N PHE A 218 -14.63 -12.17 -0.93
CA PHE A 218 -14.75 -11.62 0.41
C PHE A 218 -14.33 -12.66 1.46
N HIS A 219 -14.85 -13.88 1.36
CA HIS A 219 -14.54 -14.97 2.29
C HIS A 219 -13.15 -15.57 2.12
N ALA A 220 -12.44 -15.28 1.02
CA ALA A 220 -11.02 -15.62 0.90
C ALA A 220 -10.15 -14.99 2.00
N LEU A 221 -10.65 -13.96 2.70
CA LEU A 221 -9.95 -13.27 3.78
C LEU A 221 -10.26 -13.81 5.18
N ASP A 222 -11.17 -14.77 5.33
CA ASP A 222 -11.62 -15.25 6.65
C ASP A 222 -10.45 -15.76 7.51
N HIS A 223 -9.46 -16.39 6.87
CA HIS A 223 -8.28 -16.98 7.52
C HIS A 223 -7.11 -16.02 7.68
N ILE A 224 -7.21 -14.78 7.21
CA ILE A 224 -6.07 -13.86 7.27
C ILE A 224 -5.69 -13.47 8.71
N PHE A 225 -6.61 -13.66 9.65
CA PHE A 225 -6.42 -13.38 11.07
C PHE A 225 -5.99 -14.59 11.89
N ASP A 226 -5.87 -15.75 11.26
CA ASP A 226 -5.46 -16.96 11.96
C ASP A 226 -3.95 -16.93 12.20
N PHE A 227 -3.55 -17.38 13.39
CA PHE A 227 -2.13 -17.51 13.70
C PHE A 227 -1.54 -18.69 12.95
N VAL A 228 -0.41 -18.48 12.30
CA VAL A 228 0.39 -19.53 11.68
C VAL A 228 1.54 -19.93 12.61
N SER A 229 2.05 -21.15 12.44
CA SER A 229 3.29 -21.61 13.09
C SER A 229 4.45 -21.75 12.12
N GLU A 230 4.20 -21.60 10.82
CA GLU A 230 5.18 -21.72 9.74
C GLU A 230 4.77 -20.87 8.53
N SER A 231 5.74 -20.50 7.71
CA SER A 231 5.55 -19.71 6.47
C SER A 231 4.86 -18.35 6.68
N ASP A 232 3.97 -17.99 5.75
CA ASP A 232 3.42 -16.65 5.58
C ASP A 232 2.21 -16.44 6.50
N GLY A 233 2.18 -15.29 7.19
CA GLY A 233 1.06 -14.90 8.03
C GLY A 233 1.49 -14.28 9.34
N PHE A 234 0.52 -14.17 10.23
CA PHE A 234 0.70 -13.64 11.56
C PHE A 234 1.03 -14.74 12.57
N TYR A 235 1.97 -14.48 13.47
CA TYR A 235 2.34 -15.41 14.54
C TYR A 235 1.79 -14.93 15.88
N LYS A 236 1.76 -15.83 16.87
CA LYS A 236 1.22 -15.56 18.22
C LYS A 236 1.96 -14.46 18.98
N ASP A 237 3.19 -14.17 18.59
CA ASP A 237 4.02 -13.09 19.13
C ASP A 237 3.86 -11.77 18.35
N TYR A 238 2.86 -11.68 17.49
CA TYR A 238 2.54 -10.53 16.63
C TYR A 238 3.56 -10.25 15.53
N SER A 239 4.51 -11.16 15.28
CA SER A 239 5.34 -11.08 14.08
C SER A 239 4.52 -11.37 12.82
N PHE A 240 4.90 -10.71 11.72
CA PHE A 240 4.32 -10.97 10.41
C PHE A 240 5.41 -11.38 9.42
N ILE A 241 5.22 -12.55 8.81
CA ILE A 241 6.12 -13.14 7.81
C ILE A 241 5.41 -13.16 6.46
N GLN A 242 6.16 -12.88 5.40
CA GLN A 242 5.75 -13.09 4.02
C GLN A 242 6.92 -13.68 3.23
N HIS A 243 6.61 -14.34 2.11
CA HIS A 243 7.58 -14.93 1.22
C HIS A 243 8.44 -15.97 1.94
N TYR A 244 7.73 -16.91 2.54
CA TYR A 244 8.17 -18.07 3.29
C TYR A 244 8.82 -17.74 4.64
N SER A 245 9.77 -16.80 4.70
CA SER A 245 10.57 -16.61 5.90
C SER A 245 11.03 -15.17 6.13
N ILE A 246 10.47 -14.19 5.41
CA ILE A 246 10.94 -12.80 5.48
C ILE A 246 10.07 -11.98 6.45
N PRO A 247 10.65 -11.39 7.53
CA PRO A 247 9.97 -10.40 8.35
C PRO A 247 9.50 -9.21 7.52
N SER A 248 8.19 -8.99 7.55
CA SER A 248 7.49 -8.24 6.50
C SER A 248 6.41 -7.29 7.03
N SER A 249 6.40 -7.00 8.33
CA SER A 249 5.47 -6.06 8.98
C SER A 249 5.40 -4.70 8.27
N ALA A 250 6.56 -4.14 7.91
CA ALA A 250 6.65 -2.83 7.26
C ALA A 250 6.62 -2.90 5.72
N ASN A 251 6.26 -4.03 5.11
CA ASN A 251 6.01 -4.14 3.67
C ASN A 251 4.64 -4.78 3.37
N TYR A 252 4.52 -6.10 3.34
CA TYR A 252 3.31 -6.85 3.09
C TYR A 252 2.34 -6.77 4.27
N GLY A 253 2.83 -6.61 5.51
CA GLY A 253 2.00 -6.30 6.67
C GLY A 253 1.22 -4.99 6.46
N GLN A 254 1.90 -3.95 5.93
CA GLN A 254 1.24 -2.70 5.53
C GLN A 254 0.16 -2.92 4.48
N VAL A 255 0.42 -3.77 3.47
CA VAL A 255 -0.58 -4.12 2.44
C VAL A 255 -1.81 -4.77 3.08
N VAL A 256 -1.60 -5.68 4.05
CA VAL A 256 -2.69 -6.33 4.79
C VAL A 256 -3.53 -5.31 5.55
N PHE A 257 -2.92 -4.53 6.45
CA PHE A 257 -3.66 -3.60 7.29
C PHE A 257 -4.34 -2.49 6.49
N PHE A 258 -3.66 -1.97 5.46
CA PHE A 258 -4.23 -0.97 4.58
C PHE A 258 -5.44 -1.51 3.80
N GLY A 259 -5.31 -2.70 3.20
CA GLY A 259 -6.41 -3.29 2.44
C GLY A 259 -7.60 -3.64 3.32
N LEU A 260 -7.38 -4.20 4.50
CA LEU A 260 -8.45 -4.50 5.46
C LEU A 260 -9.14 -3.22 5.97
N THR A 261 -8.37 -2.18 6.27
CA THR A 261 -8.94 -0.88 6.67
C THR A 261 -9.79 -0.29 5.56
N ASN A 262 -9.33 -0.33 4.31
CA ASN A 262 -10.11 0.10 3.16
C ASN A 262 -11.42 -0.70 3.01
N LEU A 263 -11.37 -2.03 3.22
CA LEU A 263 -12.58 -2.86 3.19
C LEU A 263 -13.57 -2.44 4.27
N ILE A 264 -13.13 -2.26 5.51
CA ILE A 264 -13.99 -1.79 6.60
C ILE A 264 -14.66 -0.45 6.24
N VAL A 265 -13.91 0.49 5.64
CA VAL A 265 -14.45 1.80 5.23
C VAL A 265 -15.51 1.65 4.14
N ILE A 266 -15.26 0.88 3.08
CA ILE A 266 -16.23 0.76 1.97
C ILE A 266 -17.47 -0.06 2.34
N LEU A 267 -17.33 -0.97 3.30
CA LEU A 267 -18.41 -1.80 3.84
C LEU A 267 -19.20 -1.08 4.94
N ASN A 268 -18.84 0.16 5.29
CA ASN A 268 -19.61 0.92 6.26
C ASN A 268 -21.08 1.00 5.84
N GLU A 269 -21.98 0.65 6.76
CA GLU A 269 -23.43 0.57 6.55
C GLU A 269 -23.90 -0.54 5.58
N SER A 270 -23.00 -1.41 5.10
CA SER A 270 -23.39 -2.60 4.33
C SER A 270 -24.12 -3.60 5.22
N THR A 271 -25.16 -4.19 4.64
CA THR A 271 -25.96 -5.27 5.24
C THR A 271 -25.61 -6.64 4.69
N MET A 272 -24.97 -6.73 3.51
CA MET A 272 -24.57 -8.02 2.92
C MET A 272 -23.17 -8.47 3.35
N TYR A 273 -22.25 -7.53 3.55
CA TYR A 273 -20.85 -7.83 3.87
C TYR A 273 -20.41 -7.03 5.10
N ASN A 274 -19.91 -7.73 6.11
CA ASN A 274 -19.38 -7.09 7.30
C ASN A 274 -18.34 -7.99 7.98
N TYR A 275 -17.37 -7.37 8.64
CA TYR A 275 -16.46 -8.08 9.52
C TYR A 275 -17.01 -8.09 10.94
N SER A 276 -16.88 -9.23 11.61
CA SER A 276 -17.24 -9.31 13.02
C SER A 276 -16.39 -8.34 13.86
N GLN A 277 -16.93 -7.85 14.97
CA GLN A 277 -16.14 -7.04 15.91
C GLN A 277 -14.95 -7.81 16.48
N SER A 278 -15.03 -9.14 16.54
CA SER A 278 -13.87 -9.98 16.91
C SER A 278 -12.76 -9.87 15.87
N SER A 279 -13.08 -9.93 14.58
CA SER A 279 -12.11 -9.75 13.48
C SER A 279 -11.48 -8.36 13.51
N ILE A 280 -12.29 -7.32 13.72
CA ILE A 280 -11.80 -5.93 13.87
C ILE A 280 -10.89 -5.80 15.10
N SER A 281 -11.24 -6.42 16.23
CA SER A 281 -10.40 -6.43 17.43
C SER A 281 -9.08 -7.17 17.20
N LYS A 282 -9.05 -8.26 16.43
CA LYS A 282 -7.80 -8.95 16.08
C LYS A 282 -6.88 -8.06 15.24
N ILE A 283 -7.41 -7.32 14.25
CA ILE A 283 -6.65 -6.33 13.49
C ILE A 283 -6.00 -5.33 14.43
N PHE A 284 -6.80 -4.81 15.37
CA PHE A 284 -6.31 -3.89 16.38
C PHE A 284 -5.18 -4.50 17.23
N ASP A 285 -5.35 -5.73 17.73
CA ASP A 285 -4.34 -6.40 18.54
C ASP A 285 -3.01 -6.58 17.80
N PHE A 286 -3.05 -6.94 16.51
CA PHE A 286 -1.84 -7.04 15.68
C PHE A 286 -1.14 -5.70 15.45
N ILE A 287 -1.92 -4.65 15.23
CA ILE A 287 -1.35 -3.32 15.02
C ILE A 287 -0.71 -2.82 16.32
N ILE A 288 -1.42 -2.93 17.45
CA ILE A 288 -0.93 -2.43 18.73
C ILE A 288 0.26 -3.23 19.23
N ASN A 289 0.14 -4.55 19.28
CA ASN A 289 1.17 -5.40 19.88
C ASN A 289 2.30 -5.76 18.90
N GLY A 290 2.08 -5.59 17.59
CA GLY A 290 3.07 -5.75 16.53
C GLY A 290 3.54 -4.41 15.99
N GLU A 291 2.84 -3.87 14.98
CA GLU A 291 3.28 -2.72 14.17
C GLU A 291 3.71 -1.49 14.99
N THR A 292 2.94 -1.08 16.00
CA THR A 292 3.26 0.14 16.76
C THR A 292 4.49 -0.03 17.67
N THR A 293 4.83 -1.26 18.04
CA THR A 293 6.06 -1.56 18.80
C THR A 293 7.33 -1.41 17.94
N LEU A 294 7.17 -1.44 16.62
CA LEU A 294 8.24 -1.28 15.63
C LEU A 294 8.45 0.18 15.20
N ILE A 295 7.75 1.14 15.83
CA ILE A 295 7.84 2.56 15.51
C ILE A 295 8.55 3.32 16.64
N TYR A 296 9.65 3.99 16.29
CA TYR A 296 10.36 4.89 17.19
C TYR A 296 10.54 6.26 16.54
N ASN A 297 10.13 7.35 17.21
CA ASN A 297 10.20 8.72 16.69
C ASN A 297 9.64 8.89 15.25
N CYS A 298 8.52 8.20 15.00
CA CYS A 298 7.89 8.08 13.68
C CYS A 298 8.80 7.58 12.55
N GLN A 299 9.67 6.63 12.90
CA GLN A 299 10.41 5.80 11.96
C GLN A 299 10.06 4.35 12.24
N MET A 300 9.60 3.64 11.22
CA MET A 300 9.44 2.19 11.27
C MET A 300 10.83 1.53 11.23
N MET A 301 11.08 0.55 12.09
CA MET A 301 12.35 -0.15 12.13
C MET A 301 12.64 -0.86 10.80
N ASN A 302 13.84 -0.67 10.25
CA ASN A 302 14.18 -1.17 8.91
C ASN A 302 14.28 -2.70 8.81
N MET A 303 14.45 -3.40 9.93
CA MET A 303 14.55 -4.88 10.01
C MET A 303 13.30 -5.61 9.47
N VAL A 304 12.16 -4.93 9.36
CA VAL A 304 10.90 -5.51 8.87
C VAL A 304 10.45 -4.94 7.51
N ASN A 305 11.33 -4.19 6.83
CA ASN A 305 11.06 -3.61 5.51
C ASN A 305 11.33 -4.57 4.35
N GLY A 306 12.04 -5.68 4.59
CA GLY A 306 12.54 -6.55 3.52
C GLY A 306 13.27 -5.75 2.45
N ARG A 307 12.98 -6.02 1.15
CA ARG A 307 13.61 -5.29 0.04
C ARG A 307 13.28 -3.80 -0.02
N SER A 308 12.21 -3.34 0.64
CA SER A 308 11.79 -1.93 0.61
C SER A 308 12.76 -1.01 1.34
N ILE A 309 13.72 -1.55 2.10
CA ILE A 309 14.82 -0.76 2.69
C ILE A 309 15.66 -0.04 1.63
N SER A 310 15.68 -0.52 0.38
CA SER A 310 16.41 0.13 -0.71
C SER A 310 15.77 1.46 -1.16
N LEU A 311 14.53 1.73 -0.74
CA LEU A 311 13.81 2.95 -1.08
C LEU A 311 14.18 4.08 -0.11
N LEU A 312 14.26 5.30 -0.63
CA LEU A 312 14.58 6.49 0.15
C LEU A 312 13.44 6.80 1.14
N GLU A 313 13.79 7.12 2.38
CA GLU A 313 12.87 7.57 3.44
C GLU A 313 11.73 6.60 3.79
N GLN A 314 11.86 5.32 3.41
CA GLN A 314 10.81 4.32 3.58
C GLN A 314 10.39 4.12 5.04
N GLU A 315 11.31 4.29 5.99
CA GLU A 315 11.01 4.23 7.43
C GLU A 315 9.96 5.27 7.86
N TYR A 316 9.98 6.47 7.28
CA TYR A 316 9.01 7.52 7.57
C TYR A 316 7.70 7.28 6.83
N ILE A 317 7.77 6.83 5.57
CA ILE A 317 6.59 6.47 4.78
C ILE A 317 5.80 5.36 5.47
N ASN A 318 6.49 4.35 5.98
CA ASN A 318 5.86 3.23 6.69
C ASN A 318 5.25 3.67 8.02
N CYS A 319 5.93 4.52 8.80
CA CYS A 319 5.31 5.14 9.96
C CYS A 319 3.99 5.86 9.60
N LYS A 320 3.99 6.64 8.52
CA LYS A 320 2.80 7.37 8.05
C LYS A 320 1.67 6.41 7.73
N PHE A 321 1.93 5.29 7.05
CA PHE A 321 0.91 4.28 6.78
C PHE A 321 0.32 3.71 8.06
N VAL A 322 1.16 3.33 9.04
CA VAL A 322 0.68 2.80 10.33
C VAL A 322 -0.24 3.76 11.03
N ILE A 323 0.21 5.00 11.23
CA ILE A 323 -0.59 6.00 11.90
C ILE A 323 -1.89 6.26 11.12
N SER A 324 -1.85 6.19 9.78
CA SER A 324 -3.01 6.47 8.96
C SER A 324 -4.11 5.44 9.14
N TYR A 325 -3.81 4.14 9.04
CA TYR A 325 -4.85 3.14 9.26
C TYR A 325 -5.27 3.04 10.73
N VAL A 326 -4.39 3.30 11.69
CA VAL A 326 -4.78 3.40 13.12
C VAL A 326 -5.78 4.54 13.33
N ALA A 327 -5.53 5.70 12.72
CA ALA A 327 -6.44 6.83 12.78
C ALA A 327 -7.82 6.47 12.21
N VAL A 328 -7.86 5.81 11.06
CA VAL A 328 -9.13 5.38 10.43
C VAL A 328 -9.85 4.35 11.32
N LEU A 329 -9.17 3.28 11.71
CA LEU A 329 -9.75 2.20 12.53
C LEU A 329 -10.28 2.70 13.88
N SER A 330 -9.73 3.78 14.43
CA SER A 330 -10.25 4.44 15.64
C SER A 330 -11.70 4.92 15.53
N GLN A 331 -12.22 5.07 14.31
CA GLN A 331 -13.60 5.48 14.05
C GLN A 331 -14.57 4.29 13.86
N TYR A 332 -14.05 3.08 13.66
CA TYR A 332 -14.84 1.89 13.30
C TYR A 332 -14.87 0.80 14.36
N THR A 333 -14.04 0.88 15.40
CA THR A 333 -14.18 0.01 16.57
C THR A 333 -15.40 0.42 17.41
N GLN A 334 -16.15 -0.56 17.91
CA GLN A 334 -17.24 -0.33 18.87
C GLN A 334 -16.74 -0.12 20.31
N SER A 335 -15.48 -0.46 20.60
CA SER A 335 -14.89 -0.25 21.92
C SER A 335 -14.38 1.19 22.06
N SER A 336 -15.03 1.96 22.94
CA SER A 336 -14.60 3.33 23.26
C SER A 336 -13.18 3.37 23.82
N GLU A 337 -12.79 2.37 24.61
CA GLU A 337 -11.44 2.23 25.16
C GLU A 337 -10.39 2.03 24.06
N GLN A 338 -10.63 1.09 23.14
CA GLN A 338 -9.73 0.84 22.00
C GLN A 338 -9.65 2.08 21.09
N SER A 339 -10.78 2.72 20.81
CA SER A 339 -10.84 3.97 20.04
C SER A 339 -9.97 5.05 20.68
N GLU A 340 -10.11 5.30 21.98
CA GLU A 340 -9.32 6.32 22.65
C GLU A 340 -7.84 5.94 22.74
N TYR A 341 -7.50 4.66 22.91
CA TYR A 341 -6.12 4.21 22.88
C TYR A 341 -5.46 4.43 21.51
N MET A 342 -6.14 4.09 20.41
CA MET A 342 -5.66 4.39 19.05
C MET A 342 -5.42 5.88 18.83
N LYS A 343 -6.36 6.73 19.25
CA LYS A 343 -6.20 8.18 19.12
C LYS A 343 -4.99 8.70 19.90
N ARG A 344 -4.71 8.15 21.10
CA ARG A 344 -3.49 8.47 21.86
C ARG A 344 -2.21 8.09 21.11
N ILE A 345 -2.16 6.91 20.48
CA ILE A 345 -1.03 6.48 19.64
C ILE A 345 -0.82 7.44 18.48
N VAL A 346 -1.89 7.73 17.74
CA VAL A 346 -1.86 8.68 16.62
C VAL A 346 -1.33 10.02 17.09
N LYS A 347 -1.89 10.58 18.17
CA LYS A 347 -1.47 11.87 18.73
C LYS A 347 0.01 11.88 19.15
N HIS A 348 0.49 10.79 19.74
CA HIS A 348 1.88 10.66 20.16
C HIS A 348 2.83 10.80 18.97
N HIS A 349 2.62 10.02 17.92
CA HIS A 349 3.55 9.98 16.80
C HIS A 349 3.46 11.22 15.90
N ILE A 350 2.26 11.76 15.64
CA ILE A 350 2.12 12.98 14.83
C ILE A 350 2.71 14.23 15.52
N THR A 351 2.71 14.27 16.86
CA THR A 351 3.32 15.37 17.62
C THR A 351 4.85 15.27 17.62
N LYS A 352 5.39 14.06 17.55
CA LYS A 352 6.84 13.81 17.51
C LYS A 352 7.44 13.87 16.11
N ALA A 353 6.62 13.81 15.06
CA ALA A 353 7.05 14.02 13.69
C ALA A 353 7.51 15.48 13.48
N GLN A 354 8.82 15.72 13.54
CA GLN A 354 9.49 16.93 13.01
C GLN A 354 9.22 17.05 11.48
N PRO A 355 9.38 18.23 10.82
CA PRO A 355 8.53 18.69 9.70
C PRO A 355 8.60 17.90 8.37
N LEU A 356 9.31 16.77 8.32
CA LEU A 356 9.44 15.85 7.17
C LEU A 356 8.16 15.07 6.82
N ILE A 357 7.09 15.26 7.59
CA ILE A 357 5.83 14.54 7.40
C ILE A 357 4.77 15.55 7.02
N ASP A 358 4.68 15.85 5.72
CA ASP A 358 3.45 16.35 5.14
C ASP A 358 2.38 15.25 5.27
N ILE A 359 1.60 15.32 6.36
CA ILE A 359 0.53 14.38 6.73
C ILE A 359 -0.63 14.45 5.71
N THR A 360 -0.62 15.43 4.80
CA THR A 360 -1.75 15.78 3.95
C THR A 360 -1.87 14.93 2.67
N LEU A 361 -0.83 14.18 2.27
CA LEU A 361 -0.75 13.64 0.90
C LEU A 361 -0.94 12.12 0.75
N LEU A 362 -0.73 11.30 1.77
CA LEU A 362 -0.68 9.84 1.58
C LEU A 362 -2.01 9.11 1.83
N TYR A 363 -2.94 9.72 2.56
CA TYR A 363 -4.29 9.18 2.80
C TYR A 363 -5.19 10.27 3.43
N GLN A 364 -5.83 11.12 2.62
CA GLN A 364 -6.46 12.36 3.14
C GLN A 364 -7.52 12.13 4.23
N GLN A 365 -8.25 11.01 4.19
CA GLN A 365 -9.17 10.60 5.27
C GLN A 365 -8.44 10.54 6.62
N ALA A 366 -7.29 9.86 6.65
CA ALA A 366 -6.49 9.77 7.85
C ALA A 366 -5.86 11.12 8.19
N GLY A 367 -5.42 11.90 7.20
CA GLY A 367 -4.91 13.27 7.40
C GLY A 367 -5.86 14.15 8.21
N ILE A 368 -7.16 14.09 7.93
CA ILE A 368 -8.18 14.86 8.64
C ILE A 368 -8.48 14.30 10.02
N ILE A 369 -8.61 12.97 10.15
CA ILE A 369 -8.81 12.33 11.44
C ILE A 369 -7.61 12.66 12.36
N MET A 370 -6.39 12.54 11.84
CA MET A 370 -5.15 12.92 12.52
C MET A 370 -5.14 14.40 12.89
N THR A 371 -5.61 15.31 12.03
CA THR A 371 -5.73 16.74 12.33
C THR A 371 -6.70 16.99 13.49
N LYS A 372 -7.86 16.34 13.49
CA LYS A 372 -8.83 16.42 14.60
C LYS A 372 -8.26 15.86 15.90
N ILE A 373 -7.56 14.73 15.83
CA ILE A 373 -6.87 14.11 16.97
C ILE A 373 -5.77 15.06 17.51
N ARG A 374 -4.98 15.68 16.63
CA ARG A 374 -3.95 16.65 17.00
C ARG A 374 -4.51 17.87 17.71
N ALA A 375 -5.63 18.40 17.23
CA ALA A 375 -6.28 19.57 17.81
C ALA A 375 -6.90 19.29 19.20
N ASN A 376 -7.16 18.02 19.54
CA ASN A 376 -7.70 17.66 20.84
C ASN A 376 -6.63 17.75 21.94
N THR A 377 -6.80 18.68 22.88
CA THR A 377 -5.83 18.98 23.95
C THR A 377 -5.84 17.98 25.11
N HIS A 378 -6.87 17.13 25.25
CA HIS A 378 -7.13 16.36 26.49
C HIS A 378 -6.63 14.90 26.51
N GLN A 379 -5.85 14.46 25.53
CA GLN A 379 -5.36 13.08 25.49
C GLN A 379 -4.01 12.90 26.20
N SER A 380 -3.98 11.94 27.15
CA SER A 380 -2.78 11.46 27.85
C SER A 380 -1.82 10.69 26.93
N GLN A 381 -0.57 10.48 27.37
CA GLN A 381 0.40 9.68 26.62
C GLN A 381 -0.05 8.22 26.54
N PRO A 382 0.08 7.54 25.38
CA PRO A 382 -0.17 6.12 25.30
C PRO A 382 0.92 5.33 26.07
N HIS A 383 0.52 4.24 26.72
CA HIS A 383 1.45 3.22 27.18
C HIS A 383 1.72 2.27 26.01
N PHE A 384 2.97 2.17 25.58
CA PHE A 384 3.39 1.16 24.61
C PHE A 384 3.88 -0.10 25.35
N PRO A 385 3.62 -1.31 24.83
CA PRO A 385 4.29 -2.51 25.31
C PRO A 385 5.82 -2.34 25.25
N ASN A 386 6.55 -2.88 26.24
CA ASN A 386 8.01 -2.82 26.24
C ASN A 386 8.60 -3.65 25.09
N PHE A 387 9.26 -2.98 24.14
CA PHE A 387 9.96 -3.61 23.01
C PHE A 387 11.01 -4.66 23.46
N TYR A 388 11.68 -4.41 24.59
CA TYR A 388 12.84 -5.18 25.05
C TYR A 388 12.52 -6.58 25.61
N THR A 389 11.25 -6.94 25.80
CA THR A 389 10.87 -8.27 26.33
C THR A 389 10.18 -9.18 25.32
N ASN A 390 9.83 -8.66 24.12
CA ASN A 390 9.04 -9.39 23.11
C ASN A 390 9.78 -9.51 21.76
N VAL A 391 11.06 -9.88 21.77
CA VAL A 391 11.75 -10.26 20.52
C VAL A 391 11.32 -11.68 20.16
N SER A 392 10.40 -11.76 19.19
CA SER A 392 9.89 -13.00 18.60
C SER A 392 11.01 -14.00 18.25
N PRO A 393 10.89 -15.29 18.60
CA PRO A 393 11.75 -16.35 18.07
C PRO A 393 11.81 -16.40 16.54
N GLN A 394 10.76 -15.96 15.85
CA GLN A 394 10.72 -15.88 14.39
C GLN A 394 11.50 -14.69 13.82
N TRP A 395 11.86 -13.74 14.69
CA TRP A 395 12.87 -12.71 14.39
C TRP A 395 14.27 -13.10 14.92
N GLN A 396 14.39 -14.15 15.75
CA GLN A 396 15.64 -14.49 16.46
C GLN A 396 16.72 -15.15 15.58
N GLU A 397 16.39 -15.83 14.47
CA GLU A 397 17.42 -16.29 13.52
C GLU A 397 18.21 -15.13 12.89
N GLN A 398 17.75 -13.90 13.06
CA GLN A 398 18.42 -12.68 12.63
C GLN A 398 18.93 -11.83 13.80
N TYR A 399 18.92 -12.31 15.04
CA TYR A 399 19.33 -11.54 16.22
C TYR A 399 20.62 -12.10 16.84
N ILE A 400 21.76 -11.43 16.66
CA ILE A 400 22.93 -11.62 17.52
C ILE A 400 23.19 -10.31 18.27
N ALA A 401 22.82 -10.28 19.55
CA ALA A 401 23.33 -9.29 20.48
C ALA A 401 24.68 -9.79 21.04
N GLU A 402 25.79 -9.34 20.46
CA GLU A 402 27.11 -9.55 21.07
C GLU A 402 27.23 -8.64 22.30
N LYS A 403 27.16 -9.24 23.49
CA LYS A 403 27.39 -8.57 24.76
C LYS A 403 28.90 -8.50 25.02
N THR A 404 29.65 -7.80 24.18
CA THR A 404 31.10 -7.67 24.35
C THR A 404 31.58 -6.27 23.99
N MET A 405 31.73 -5.40 25.00
CA MET A 405 32.98 -4.68 25.29
C MET A 405 32.85 -3.85 26.59
N PRO A 406 33.86 -3.85 27.48
CA PRO A 406 33.87 -3.05 28.69
C PRO A 406 34.36 -1.63 28.37
N LEU A 407 33.50 -0.79 27.79
CA LEU A 407 33.74 0.66 27.70
C LEU A 407 32.46 1.40 28.08
N ARG A 408 32.62 2.55 28.76
CA ARG A 408 31.62 3.30 29.56
C ARG A 408 30.48 3.95 28.75
N GLN A 409 29.85 3.26 27.80
CA GLN A 409 28.70 3.76 27.04
C GLN A 409 27.76 2.59 26.66
N PRO A 410 26.44 2.65 26.92
CA PRO A 410 25.52 1.64 26.43
C PRO A 410 25.24 1.87 24.94
N CYS A 411 26.06 1.26 24.08
CA CYS A 411 25.74 1.08 22.66
C CYS A 411 24.98 -0.25 22.51
N ILE A 412 23.73 -0.22 22.04
CA ILE A 412 23.02 -1.44 21.64
C ILE A 412 23.40 -1.71 20.17
N HIS A 413 24.29 -2.66 19.95
CA HIS A 413 24.53 -3.22 18.63
C HIS A 413 23.50 -4.32 18.36
N ILE A 414 22.68 -4.13 17.33
CA ILE A 414 21.78 -5.17 16.85
C ILE A 414 22.27 -5.62 15.48
N ARG A 415 22.81 -6.84 15.41
CA ARG A 415 23.29 -7.48 14.19
C ARG A 415 22.14 -8.21 13.54
N TRP A 416 21.85 -7.92 12.27
CA TRP A 416 20.84 -8.62 11.47
C TRP A 416 21.47 -9.27 10.25
N VAL A 417 20.98 -10.46 9.91
CA VAL A 417 21.23 -11.11 8.62
C VAL A 417 19.99 -10.89 7.77
N ILE A 418 20.05 -9.94 6.82
CA ILE A 418 19.03 -9.86 5.76
C ILE A 418 19.52 -10.76 4.62
N THR A 419 18.99 -11.97 4.50
CA THR A 419 19.00 -12.65 3.20
C THR A 419 18.00 -11.92 2.31
N SER A 420 18.50 -10.91 1.59
CA SER A 420 17.64 -10.06 0.77
C SER A 420 17.10 -10.86 -0.42
N GLN A 421 15.82 -10.66 -0.73
CA GLN A 421 15.28 -11.13 -1.99
C GLN A 421 15.81 -10.29 -3.14
N LEU A 422 16.65 -10.89 -3.99
CA LEU A 422 16.87 -10.44 -5.36
C LEU A 422 15.64 -10.81 -6.21
N MET A 423 14.49 -10.19 -5.94
CA MET A 423 13.30 -10.30 -6.79
C MET A 423 12.83 -8.90 -7.20
N ALA A 424 12.92 -8.63 -8.51
CA ALA A 424 12.49 -7.41 -9.19
C ALA A 424 13.15 -6.08 -8.71
N LYS A 425 14.14 -5.62 -9.50
CA LYS A 425 14.60 -4.22 -9.68
C LYS A 425 15.08 -3.36 -8.49
N THR A 426 15.13 -3.81 -7.23
CA THR A 426 15.51 -2.91 -6.11
C THR A 426 17.00 -2.83 -5.74
N PHE A 427 17.87 -3.68 -6.28
CA PHE A 427 19.34 -3.53 -6.15
C PHE A 427 19.92 -3.19 -7.53
N THR A 428 20.34 -1.93 -7.73
CA THR A 428 20.77 -1.41 -9.05
C THR A 428 22.28 -1.39 -9.28
N ASP A 429 23.10 -1.96 -8.40
CA ASP A 429 24.57 -1.97 -8.55
C ASP A 429 25.16 -3.34 -8.91
N GLY A 430 24.33 -4.36 -9.10
CA GLY A 430 24.80 -5.67 -9.58
C GLY A 430 25.67 -6.42 -8.56
N THR A 431 25.67 -6.04 -7.28
CA THR A 431 26.18 -6.90 -6.23
C THR A 431 25.16 -8.01 -5.96
N GLN A 432 25.66 -9.25 -5.91
CA GLN A 432 24.88 -10.37 -5.39
C GLN A 432 24.65 -10.09 -3.90
N ALA A 433 23.47 -9.56 -3.56
CA ALA A 433 23.13 -9.21 -2.20
C ALA A 433 22.81 -10.45 -1.35
N THR A 434 23.84 -11.22 -0.99
CA THR A 434 23.89 -11.91 0.31
C THR A 434 24.28 -10.92 1.42
N GLU A 435 23.77 -9.68 1.32
CA GLU A 435 24.31 -8.51 2.01
C GLU A 435 23.66 -8.29 3.37
N TRP A 436 24.52 -8.24 4.39
CA TRP A 436 24.18 -7.99 5.77
C TRP A 436 23.86 -6.50 5.94
N SER A 437 22.70 -6.16 6.50
CA SER A 437 22.40 -4.78 6.91
C SER A 437 22.17 -4.73 8.42
N THR A 438 23.02 -4.00 9.12
CA THR A 438 22.84 -3.73 10.55
C THR A 438 22.22 -2.36 10.76
N CYS A 439 21.21 -2.26 11.62
CA CYS A 439 20.70 -0.97 12.09
C CYS A 439 21.21 -0.72 13.50
N THR A 440 22.03 0.32 13.67
CA THR A 440 22.52 0.75 15.00
C THR A 440 21.77 2.00 15.43
N LEU A 441 21.16 1.96 16.61
CA LEU A 441 20.67 3.15 17.30
C LEU A 441 21.87 3.77 18.04
N ILE A 442 22.47 4.83 17.47
CA ILE A 442 23.60 5.51 18.11
C ILE A 442 23.06 6.50 19.15
N ILE A 443 23.18 6.16 20.43
CA ILE A 443 22.90 7.08 21.54
C ILE A 443 24.15 7.92 21.80
N SER A 444 24.24 9.09 21.18
CA SER A 444 25.30 10.07 21.46
C SER A 444 25.12 10.66 22.86
N SER A 445 26.16 10.64 23.69
CA SER A 445 26.13 11.09 25.08
C SER A 445 26.11 12.61 25.28
N SER A 446 25.86 13.41 24.24
CA SER A 446 25.94 14.88 24.35
C SER A 446 24.93 15.66 23.50
N THR A 447 23.91 15.01 22.93
CA THR A 447 22.83 15.72 22.23
C THR A 447 21.48 15.26 22.75
N SER A 448 20.53 16.19 22.89
CA SER A 448 19.18 15.91 23.41
C SER A 448 18.57 14.68 22.73
N ILE A 449 17.77 13.92 23.48
CA ILE A 449 17.06 12.69 23.05
C ILE A 449 16.31 12.85 21.71
N SER A 450 16.02 14.09 21.30
CA SER A 450 15.49 14.46 19.98
C SER A 450 16.42 14.21 18.77
N SER A 451 17.67 13.80 18.97
CA SER A 451 18.67 13.62 17.89
C SER A 451 18.91 12.17 17.47
N LEU A 452 18.22 11.19 18.06
CA LEU A 452 18.35 9.77 17.71
C LEU A 452 17.82 9.49 16.30
N ARG A 453 18.71 9.01 15.41
CA ARG A 453 18.38 8.57 14.05
C ARG A 453 18.82 7.13 13.83
N TRP A 454 17.99 6.35 13.15
CA TRP A 454 18.41 5.05 12.63
C TRP A 454 19.40 5.28 11.49
N THR A 455 20.62 4.75 11.62
CA THR A 455 21.64 4.87 10.57
C THR A 455 21.67 3.59 9.74
N ARG A 456 21.55 3.71 8.41
CA ARG A 456 21.75 2.60 7.47
C ARG A 456 23.24 2.31 7.39
N ILE A 457 23.63 1.07 7.67
CA ILE A 457 25.01 0.59 7.52
C ILE A 457 24.97 -0.52 6.48
N TYR A 458 25.69 -0.33 5.38
CA TYR A 458 25.92 -1.35 4.37
C TYR A 458 27.25 -2.03 4.69
N CYS A 459 27.22 -3.35 4.88
CA CYS A 459 28.41 -4.15 5.11
C CYS A 459 28.72 -4.96 3.85
N LYS A 460 29.88 -4.72 3.23
CA LYS A 460 30.33 -5.52 2.07
C LYS A 460 31.22 -6.66 2.57
N GLU A 461 30.89 -7.89 2.24
CA GLU A 461 31.72 -9.06 2.55
C GLU A 461 32.88 -9.13 1.55
N GLN A 462 33.97 -8.44 1.87
CA GLN A 462 35.30 -8.85 1.43
C GLN A 462 36.00 -9.49 2.61
N GLN A 463 37.10 -10.23 2.39
CA GLN A 463 37.85 -10.98 3.41
C GLN A 463 38.26 -10.16 4.66
N ASN A 464 38.02 -8.85 4.66
CA ASN A 464 37.87 -8.00 5.85
C ASN A 464 36.56 -7.19 5.74
N LEU A 465 35.68 -7.28 6.74
CA LEU A 465 34.45 -6.47 6.86
C LEU A 465 34.77 -4.97 6.71
N GLN A 466 34.33 -4.35 5.60
CA GLN A 466 34.32 -2.89 5.46
C GLN A 466 32.87 -2.40 5.54
N CYS A 467 32.56 -1.68 6.63
CA CYS A 467 31.27 -1.04 6.84
C CYS A 467 31.31 0.38 6.26
N VAL A 468 30.36 0.73 5.38
CA VAL A 468 30.18 2.11 4.90
C VAL A 468 28.97 2.72 5.59
N VAL A 469 29.20 3.80 6.33
CA VAL A 469 28.14 4.61 6.93
C VAL A 469 27.67 5.61 5.88
N THR A 470 26.47 5.42 5.35
CA THR A 470 25.82 6.44 4.51
C THR A 470 24.99 7.35 5.41
N THR A 471 25.55 8.48 5.83
CA THR A 471 24.75 9.57 6.36
C THR A 471 24.03 10.25 5.19
N ALA A 472 22.72 10.45 5.29
CA ALA A 472 22.01 11.35 4.39
C ALA A 472 22.75 12.71 4.38
N PRO A 473 22.94 13.36 3.21
CA PRO A 473 23.58 14.66 3.16
C PRO A 473 22.78 15.63 4.04
N SER A 474 23.47 16.26 4.99
CA SER A 474 22.93 17.40 5.71
C SER A 474 22.69 18.51 4.70
N THR A 475 21.44 18.86 4.46
CA THR A 475 21.11 20.15 3.85
C THR A 475 21.42 21.22 4.89
N GLU A 476 22.34 22.12 4.54
CA GLU A 476 22.54 23.42 5.22
C GLU A 476 21.25 24.22 5.33
#